data_AF-A0A0D7QBA9-F1
#
_entry.id   AF-A0A0D7QBA9-F1
#
_cell.length_a   1.000
_cell.length_b   1.000
_cell.length_c   1.000
_cell.angle_alpha   90.00
_cell.angle_beta   90.00
_cell.angle_gamma   90.00
#
_symmetry.space_group_name_H-M   'P 1'
#
loop_
_entity.id
_entity.type
_entity.pdbx_description
1 polymer ?
#
loop_
_entity_poly.entity_id
_entity_poly.type
_entity_poly.pdbx_seq_one_letter_code
_entity_poly.pdbx_strand_id
1 'polypeptide(L)'
;MRELTVSERATLADAFSASLSDREGVKFRWTRIPIVTGEGRRSLDYCAQLNVRNGKGTYQGMQPFLATIIIENGVVTGGAIAATSSEGVAQDPALVPTLCRQKGLDPFG
;
A
#
# COMPACT_ATOMS: atom_id res chain seq x y z
N MET A 1 8.47 -13.30 7.60
CA MET A 1 8.27 -11.98 6.96
C MET A 1 9.53 -11.61 6.20
N ARG A 2 9.41 -10.88 5.08
CA ARG A 2 10.54 -10.36 4.30
C ARG A 2 10.28 -8.93 3.83
N GLU A 3 11.35 -8.20 3.56
CA GLU A 3 11.28 -6.91 2.87
C GLU A 3 10.89 -7.10 1.40
N LEU A 4 10.29 -6.06 0.81
CA LEU A 4 10.13 -5.96 -0.63
C LEU A 4 11.49 -5.67 -1.28
N THR A 5 11.80 -6.36 -2.37
CA THR A 5 12.97 -6.05 -3.18
C THR A 5 12.84 -4.66 -3.81
N VAL A 6 13.92 -4.13 -4.37
CA VAL A 6 13.88 -2.84 -5.09
C VAL A 6 12.91 -2.91 -6.27
N SER A 7 12.95 -4.01 -7.03
CA SER A 7 12.07 -4.22 -8.18
C SER A 7 10.60 -4.32 -7.77
N GLU A 8 10.29 -5.07 -6.71
CA GLU A 8 8.91 -5.19 -6.21
C GLU A 8 8.35 -3.85 -5.70
N ARG A 9 9.19 -3.04 -5.04
CA ARG A 9 8.81 -1.69 -4.62
C ARG A 9 8.51 -0.80 -5.83
N ALA A 10 9.29 -0.90 -6.90
CA ALA A 10 9.03 -0.17 -8.13
C ALA A 10 7.70 -0.62 -8.78
N THR A 11 7.47 -1.93 -8.88
CA THR A 11 6.22 -2.50 -9.41
C THR A 11 5.00 -2.05 -8.61
N LEU A 12 5.08 -2.09 -7.27
CA LEU A 12 3.98 -1.62 -6.43
C LEU A 12 3.81 -0.11 -6.48
N ALA A 13 4.89 0.67 -6.51
CA ALA A 13 4.80 2.12 -6.62
C ALA A 13 4.07 2.52 -7.91
N ASP A 14 4.39 1.89 -9.04
CA ASP A 14 3.72 2.12 -10.31
C ASP A 14 2.24 1.73 -10.25
N ALA A 15 1.96 0.49 -9.83
CA ALA A 15 0.60 -0.04 -9.77
C ALA A 15 -0.30 0.75 -8.79
N PHE A 16 0.23 1.13 -7.62
CA PHE A 16 -0.50 1.91 -6.63
C PHE A 16 -0.72 3.36 -7.06
N SER A 17 0.28 3.99 -7.69
CA SER A 17 0.14 5.35 -8.20
C SER A 17 -0.93 5.42 -9.28
N ALA A 18 -1.15 4.36 -10.07
CA ALA A 18 -2.25 4.30 -11.02
C ALA A 18 -3.64 4.41 -10.37
N SER A 19 -3.76 4.04 -9.09
CA SER A 19 -5.01 4.14 -8.29
C SER A 19 -5.19 5.51 -7.63
N LEU A 20 -4.22 6.42 -7.74
CA LEU A 20 -4.22 7.72 -7.07
C LEU A 20 -4.47 8.87 -8.05
N SER A 21 -5.14 9.92 -7.55
CA SER A 21 -5.43 11.14 -8.30
C SER A 21 -4.14 11.88 -8.72
N ASP A 22 -3.16 11.97 -7.82
CA ASP A 22 -1.81 12.48 -8.11
C ASP A 22 -0.85 11.30 -8.24
N ARG A 23 -0.54 10.95 -9.48
CA ARG A 23 0.37 9.84 -9.80
C ARG A 23 1.83 10.21 -9.55
N GLU A 24 2.15 11.50 -9.54
CA GLU A 24 3.53 11.97 -9.47
C GLU A 24 3.91 12.37 -8.04
N GLY A 25 5.11 11.98 -7.61
CA GLY A 25 5.66 12.42 -6.34
C GLY A 25 5.04 11.76 -5.09
N VAL A 26 4.32 10.65 -5.23
CA VAL A 26 3.90 9.81 -4.10
C VAL A 26 5.12 9.23 -3.40
N LYS A 27 5.19 9.35 -2.07
CA LYS A 27 6.26 8.76 -1.26
C LYS A 27 5.71 7.58 -0.48
N PHE A 28 6.23 6.39 -0.72
CA PHE A 28 5.83 5.18 0.01
C PHE A 28 6.80 4.86 1.15
N ARG A 29 6.25 4.43 2.27
CA ARG A 29 6.96 3.72 3.33
C ARG A 29 6.37 2.32 3.42
N TRP A 30 7.16 1.36 2.98
CA TRP A 30 6.78 -0.05 2.85
C TRP A 30 6.90 -0.78 4.19
N THR A 31 6.02 -1.76 4.38
CA THR A 31 6.07 -2.77 5.46
C THR A 31 6.47 -4.13 4.90
N ARG A 32 6.84 -5.06 5.78
CA ARG A 32 7.20 -6.43 5.38
C ARG A 32 6.01 -7.21 4.89
N ILE A 33 6.26 -8.16 4.00
CA ILE A 33 5.26 -9.12 3.52
C ILE A 33 5.58 -10.54 4.03
N PRO A 34 4.59 -11.45 4.10
CA PRO A 34 4.87 -12.86 4.41
C PRO A 34 5.76 -13.48 3.33
N ILE A 35 6.53 -14.50 3.72
CA ILE A 35 7.26 -15.32 2.75
C ILE A 35 6.22 -16.26 2.14
N VAL A 36 5.91 -16.04 0.87
CA VAL A 36 4.95 -16.86 0.12
C VAL A 36 5.73 -17.91 -0.66
N THR A 37 5.63 -19.17 -0.24
CA THR A 37 6.22 -20.32 -0.93
C THR A 37 5.17 -21.05 -1.76
N GLY A 38 5.61 -21.65 -2.85
CA GLY A 38 4.78 -22.41 -3.78
C GLY A 38 4.45 -21.67 -5.07
N GLU A 39 4.01 -22.45 -6.06
CA GLU A 39 3.69 -21.98 -7.40
C GLU A 39 2.30 -21.34 -7.46
N GLY A 40 2.14 -20.43 -8.43
CA GLY A 40 0.86 -19.81 -8.75
C GLY A 40 0.69 -18.39 -8.22
N ARG A 41 -0.46 -17.82 -8.58
CA ARG A 41 -0.84 -16.44 -8.30
C ARG A 41 -1.69 -16.36 -7.04
N ARG A 42 -1.33 -15.46 -6.12
CA ARG A 42 -2.04 -15.19 -4.88
C ARG A 42 -2.26 -13.69 -4.72
N SER A 43 -3.40 -13.32 -4.13
CA SER A 43 -3.69 -11.95 -3.73
C SER A 43 -3.65 -11.87 -2.21
N LEU A 44 -2.96 -10.88 -1.66
CA LEU A 44 -2.86 -10.65 -0.23
C LEU A 44 -3.26 -9.22 0.10
N ASP A 45 -3.91 -9.04 1.25
CA ASP A 45 -4.07 -7.71 1.84
C ASP A 45 -2.71 -7.18 2.30
N TYR A 46 -2.48 -5.89 2.10
CA TYR A 46 -1.24 -5.20 2.42
C TYR A 46 -1.54 -3.83 3.00
N CYS A 47 -0.89 -3.52 4.11
CA CYS A 47 -0.99 -2.23 4.77
C CYS A 47 0.38 -1.59 4.90
N ALA A 48 0.50 -0.34 4.49
CA ALA A 48 1.72 0.43 4.65
C ALA A 48 1.37 1.93 4.70
N GLN A 49 2.35 2.81 4.53
CA GLN A 49 2.10 4.26 4.51
C GLN A 49 2.48 4.88 3.17
N LEU A 50 1.73 5.91 2.78
CA LEU A 50 2.01 6.76 1.63
C LEU A 50 1.89 8.22 2.04
N ASN A 51 2.56 9.10 1.31
CA ASN A 51 2.43 10.54 1.45
C ASN A 51 2.21 11.14 0.07
N VAL A 52 0.99 11.64 -0.13
CA VAL A 52 0.53 12.30 -1.35
C VAL A 52 0.48 13.80 -1.13
N ARG A 53 0.60 14.54 -2.23
CA ARG A 53 0.36 15.99 -2.20
C ARG A 53 -1.14 16.24 -2.18
N ASN A 54 -1.55 17.26 -1.46
CA ASN A 54 -2.89 17.80 -1.62
C ASN A 54 -2.99 18.59 -2.94
N GLY A 55 -4.19 19.07 -3.29
CA GLY A 55 -4.40 19.90 -4.49
C GLY A 55 -3.62 21.22 -4.54
N LYS A 56 -2.87 21.58 -3.49
CA LYS A 56 -1.95 22.73 -3.45
C LYS A 56 -0.47 22.33 -3.62
N GLY A 57 -0.19 21.05 -3.87
CA GLY A 57 1.16 20.52 -4.05
C GLY A 57 1.92 20.25 -2.74
N THR A 58 1.26 20.36 -1.57
CA THR A 58 1.91 20.18 -0.26
C THR A 58 1.69 18.77 0.27
N TYR A 59 2.76 18.13 0.74
CA TYR A 59 2.70 16.86 1.45
C TYR A 59 2.02 17.02 2.82
N GLN A 60 1.06 16.16 3.13
CA GLN A 60 0.32 16.20 4.40
C GLN A 60 0.90 15.26 5.47
N GLY A 61 1.93 14.49 5.13
CA GLY A 61 2.57 13.53 6.02
C GLY A 61 2.28 12.08 5.62
N MET A 62 2.93 11.14 6.30
CA MET A 62 2.70 9.71 6.03
C MET A 62 1.33 9.30 6.57
N GLN A 63 0.48 8.81 5.67
CA GLN A 63 -0.86 8.33 5.95
C GLN A 63 -0.93 6.82 5.65
N PRO A 64 -1.62 6.04 6.48
CA PRO A 64 -1.81 4.62 6.24
C PRO A 64 -2.70 4.40 5.02
N PHE A 65 -2.43 3.31 4.30
CA PHE A 65 -3.29 2.81 3.23
C PHE A 65 -3.49 1.30 3.38
N LEU A 66 -4.61 0.81 2.84
CA LEU A 66 -4.90 -0.59 2.65
C LEU A 66 -4.92 -0.87 1.15
N ALA A 67 -4.22 -1.93 0.74
CA ALA A 67 -4.10 -2.36 -0.63
C ALA A 67 -4.25 -3.88 -0.74
N THR A 68 -4.43 -4.34 -1.97
CA THR A 68 -4.23 -5.74 -2.34
C THR A 68 -2.96 -5.83 -3.19
N ILE A 69 -2.05 -6.74 -2.85
CA ILE A 69 -0.88 -7.08 -3.67
C ILE A 69 -1.06 -8.44 -4.32
N ILE A 70 -0.51 -8.58 -5.51
CA ILE A 70 -0.49 -9.82 -6.29
C ILE A 70 0.92 -10.38 -6.22
N ILE A 71 1.02 -11.64 -5.81
CA ILE A 71 2.28 -12.38 -5.73
C ILE A 71 2.18 -13.58 -6.66
N GLU A 72 3.17 -13.76 -7.51
CA GLU A 72 3.29 -14.88 -8.43
C GLU A 72 4.65 -15.53 -8.24
N ASN A 73 4.66 -16.84 -7.95
CA ASN A 73 5.88 -17.62 -7.71
C ASN A 73 6.81 -16.96 -6.67
N GLY A 74 6.22 -16.38 -5.62
CA GLY A 74 6.93 -15.71 -4.53
C GLY A 74 7.38 -14.27 -4.80
N VAL A 75 7.13 -13.72 -5.99
CA VAL A 75 7.50 -12.37 -6.40
C VAL A 75 6.26 -11.49 -6.53
N VAL A 76 6.32 -10.25 -6.03
CA VAL A 76 5.23 -9.29 -6.21
C VAL A 76 5.18 -8.80 -7.66
N THR A 77 4.04 -8.96 -8.32
CA THR A 77 3.82 -8.60 -9.73
C THR A 77 2.85 -7.44 -9.93
N GLY A 78 2.17 -6.98 -8.88
CA GLY A 78 1.29 -5.81 -8.95
C GLY A 78 0.39 -5.66 -7.74
N GLY A 79 -0.60 -4.78 -7.85
CA GLY A 79 -1.59 -4.55 -6.80
C GLY A 79 -2.44 -3.32 -7.06
N ALA A 80 -3.35 -3.02 -6.15
CA ALA A 80 -4.18 -1.82 -6.19
C ALA A 80 -4.46 -1.33 -4.76
N ILE A 81 -4.52 0.00 -4.60
CA ILE A 81 -4.96 0.60 -3.33
C ILE A 81 -6.48 0.43 -3.23
N ALA A 82 -6.92 -0.13 -2.11
CA ALA A 82 -8.34 -0.34 -1.80
C ALA A 82 -8.91 0.82 -0.97
N ALA A 83 -8.09 1.40 -0.08
CA ALA A 83 -8.48 2.55 0.73
C ALA A 83 -7.26 3.38 1.13
N THR A 84 -7.42 4.70 1.14
CA THR A 84 -6.49 5.65 1.76
C THR A 84 -7.21 6.40 2.87
N SER A 85 -6.47 6.88 3.87
CA SER A 85 -7.04 7.82 4.86
C SER A 85 -7.31 9.22 4.27
N SER A 86 -6.99 9.44 3.00
CA SER A 86 -6.94 10.75 2.34
C SER A 86 -8.16 11.00 1.44
N GLU A 87 -8.80 9.97 0.89
CA GLU A 87 -9.89 10.09 -0.09
C GLU A 87 -11.16 9.37 0.41
N GLY A 88 -12.17 10.14 0.87
CA GLY A 88 -13.49 9.60 1.27
C GLY A 88 -14.32 10.51 2.18
N VAL A 89 -15.64 10.48 2.03
CA VAL A 89 -16.67 11.25 2.77
C VAL A 89 -16.85 10.69 4.19
N ALA A 90 -15.81 10.80 4.98
CA ALA A 90 -15.72 10.76 6.45
C ALA A 90 -14.23 10.65 6.73
N GLN A 91 -13.62 11.78 7.06
CA GLN A 91 -12.20 11.92 7.36
C GLN A 91 -11.86 11.25 8.69
N ASP A 92 -12.12 9.94 8.84
CA ASP A 92 -11.67 9.20 10.01
C ASP A 92 -10.25 8.69 9.74
N PRO A 93 -9.20 9.37 10.26
CA PRO A 93 -7.83 8.90 10.11
C PRO A 93 -7.60 7.52 10.76
N ALA A 94 -8.51 7.06 11.63
CA ALA A 94 -8.44 5.75 12.28
C ALA A 94 -9.07 4.62 11.45
N LEU A 95 -9.80 4.91 10.37
CA LEU A 95 -10.50 3.88 9.57
C LEU A 95 -9.51 2.86 8.99
N VAL A 96 -8.52 3.33 8.21
CA VAL A 96 -7.53 2.44 7.58
C VAL A 96 -6.70 1.67 8.63
N PRO A 97 -6.15 2.30 9.69
CA PRO A 97 -5.51 1.55 10.78
C PRO A 97 -6.40 0.46 11.38
N THR A 98 -7.69 0.75 11.55
CA THR A 98 -8.64 -0.23 12.11
C THR A 98 -8.84 -1.40 11.15
N LEU A 99 -9.03 -1.15 9.85
CA LEU A 99 -9.16 -2.20 8.84
C LEU A 99 -7.89 -3.07 8.74
N CYS A 100 -6.71 -2.47 8.82
CA CYS A 100 -5.45 -3.20 8.84
C CYS A 100 -5.37 -4.13 10.05
N ARG A 101 -5.69 -3.64 11.25
CA ARG A 101 -5.66 -4.46 12.48
C ARG A 101 -6.68 -5.59 12.44
N GLN A 102 -7.88 -5.37 11.90
CA GLN A 102 -8.88 -6.43 11.73
C GLN A 102 -8.38 -7.57 10.83
N LYS A 103 -7.45 -7.28 9.92
CA LYS A 103 -6.78 -8.24 9.05
C LYS A 103 -5.46 -8.77 9.63
N GLY A 104 -5.11 -8.39 10.86
CA GLY A 104 -3.84 -8.76 11.49
C GLY A 104 -2.61 -8.06 10.90
N LEU A 105 -2.81 -6.93 10.22
CA LEU A 105 -1.76 -6.13 9.58
C LEU A 105 -1.46 -4.86 10.37
N ASP A 106 -0.20 -4.39 10.29
CA ASP A 106 0.24 -3.12 10.87
C ASP A 106 0.72 -2.19 9.74
N PRO A 107 0.05 -1.04 9.49
CA PRO A 107 0.50 -0.07 8.50
C PRO A 107 1.78 0.67 8.90
N PHE A 108 2.24 0.58 10.15
CA PHE A 108 3.42 1.29 10.67
C PHE A 108 4.69 0.42 10.69
N GLY A 109 4.57 -0.89 10.44
CA GLY A 109 5.68 -1.82 10.18
C GLY A 109 6.08 -2.71 11.35
#